data_AF-A0A0A0J858-F1
#
_entry.id   AF-A0A0A0J858-F1
#
_cell.length_a   1.000
_cell.length_b   1.000
_cell.length_c   1.000
_cell.angle_alpha   90.00
_cell.angle_beta   90.00
_cell.angle_gamma   90.00
#
_symmetry.space_group_name_H-M   'P 1'
#
loop_
_entity.id
_entity.type
_entity.pdbx_description
1 polymer ?
#
loop_
_entity_poly.entity_id
_entity_poly.type
_entity_poly.pdbx_seq_one_letter_code
_entity_poly.pdbx_strand_id
1 'polypeptide(L)'
;MTLITSMLERPLDPGYAAAAERRESAGLPRATSLRSWRLIVFAVIIGVLVGIAAMQLRGSETNRQKTKASLIERIEKEQAVVDSRVGEAGALRSEIAALDAETLRQVSGDLAADVERLSLVAGAVPVQGPGFVVTVDDAPSAGGDGSNALPREETEDTDGEVLDRDLQILTNSLWEAGAEAISVNGQRLTTTASIRFAGEAILVDFRPLKRPYVITAIGNPGTLPARFANGSGGTYLSTLKSSFGIRAETVVRARVTIPAAATLGTREAVPADRVNDSATPTSEGDSS
;
A
#
# COMPACT_ATOMS: atom_id res chain seq x y z
N MET A 1 56.18 -13.29 -34.41
CA MET A 1 55.21 -14.05 -33.58
C MET A 1 55.94 -14.98 -32.61
N THR A 2 56.83 -14.46 -31.76
CA THR A 2 57.71 -15.29 -30.91
C THR A 2 57.58 -14.97 -29.42
N LEU A 3 57.07 -13.79 -29.05
CA LEU A 3 56.81 -13.43 -27.65
C LEU A 3 55.58 -14.14 -27.07
N ILE A 4 54.52 -14.30 -27.85
CA ILE A 4 53.29 -14.97 -27.36
C ILE A 4 53.58 -16.46 -27.11
N THR A 5 54.36 -17.10 -27.99
CA THR A 5 54.75 -18.50 -27.85
C THR A 5 55.66 -18.71 -26.64
N SER A 6 56.61 -17.80 -26.37
CA SER A 6 57.47 -17.92 -25.18
C SER A 6 56.71 -17.71 -23.87
N MET A 7 55.67 -16.88 -23.88
CA MET A 7 54.80 -16.67 -22.72
C MET A 7 53.89 -17.87 -22.43
N LEU A 8 53.48 -18.61 -23.47
CA LEU A 8 52.72 -19.85 -23.32
C LEU A 8 53.59 -21.05 -22.90
N GLU A 9 54.84 -21.13 -23.38
CA GLU A 9 55.73 -22.27 -23.11
C GLU A 9 56.54 -22.13 -21.80
N ARG A 10 56.84 -20.90 -21.37
CA ARG A 10 57.54 -20.61 -20.11
C ARG A 10 56.83 -19.50 -19.33
N PRO A 11 55.70 -19.83 -18.67
CA PRO A 11 54.92 -18.85 -17.91
C PRO A 11 55.60 -18.40 -16.60
N LEU A 12 56.71 -19.02 -16.20
CA LEU A 12 57.43 -18.71 -14.97
C LEU A 12 58.65 -17.83 -15.28
N ASP A 13 58.71 -16.66 -14.65
CA ASP A 13 59.83 -15.73 -14.75
C ASP A 13 61.15 -16.39 -14.28
N PRO A 14 62.26 -16.26 -15.06
CA PRO A 14 63.58 -16.76 -14.70
C PRO A 14 64.04 -16.45 -13.26
N GLY A 15 63.57 -15.34 -12.67
CA GLY A 15 63.85 -14.98 -11.28
C GLY A 15 63.36 -16.02 -10.26
N TYR A 16 62.24 -16.69 -10.53
CA TYR A 16 61.72 -17.76 -9.66
C TYR A 16 62.56 -19.03 -9.74
N ALA A 17 63.05 -19.38 -10.93
CA ALA A 17 63.94 -20.53 -11.12
C ALA A 17 65.27 -20.33 -10.36
N ALA A 18 65.88 -19.15 -10.49
CA ALA A 18 67.11 -18.81 -9.77
C ALA A 18 66.92 -18.71 -8.24
N ALA A 19 65.73 -18.35 -7.76
CA ALA A 19 65.41 -18.38 -6.33
C ALA A 19 65.22 -19.81 -5.80
N ALA A 20 64.67 -20.73 -6.62
CA ALA A 20 64.51 -22.13 -6.26
C ALA A 20 65.87 -22.86 -6.15
N GLU A 21 66.78 -22.62 -7.11
CA GLU A 21 68.14 -23.20 -7.08
C GLU A 21 68.96 -22.71 -5.89
N ARG A 22 68.89 -21.41 -5.54
CA ARG A 22 69.55 -20.84 -4.35
C ARG A 22 69.06 -21.46 -3.04
N ARG A 23 67.83 -21.96 -3.00
CA ARG A 23 67.24 -22.60 -1.83
C ARG A 23 67.70 -24.05 -1.69
N GLU A 24 67.80 -24.78 -2.80
CA GLU A 24 68.38 -26.12 -2.84
C GLU A 24 69.85 -26.12 -2.46
N SER A 25 70.64 -25.16 -2.96
CA SER A 25 72.06 -25.04 -2.61
C SER A 25 72.29 -24.63 -1.14
N ALA A 26 71.31 -23.99 -0.50
CA ALA A 26 71.31 -23.70 0.93
C ALA A 26 70.84 -24.90 1.81
N GLY A 27 70.61 -26.09 1.23
CA GLY A 27 70.21 -27.30 1.95
C GLY A 27 68.78 -27.28 2.49
N LEU A 28 67.96 -26.31 2.07
CA LEU A 28 66.57 -26.20 2.47
C LEU A 28 65.68 -27.08 1.57
N PRO A 29 64.63 -27.71 2.11
CA PRO A 29 63.74 -28.55 1.31
C PRO A 29 63.08 -27.74 0.18
N ARG A 30 62.87 -28.38 -0.98
CA ARG A 30 62.16 -27.83 -2.14
C ARG A 30 60.91 -27.08 -1.71
N ALA A 31 60.69 -25.90 -2.29
CA ALA A 31 59.50 -25.09 -2.02
C ALA A 31 58.25 -25.98 -2.10
N THR A 32 57.45 -25.93 -1.03
CA THR A 32 56.30 -26.79 -0.69
C THR A 32 55.74 -27.58 -1.87
N SER A 33 56.16 -28.84 -1.99
CA SER A 33 55.55 -29.78 -2.92
C SER A 33 54.07 -29.95 -2.57
N LEU A 34 53.21 -30.07 -3.58
CA LEU A 34 51.77 -30.37 -3.43
C LEU A 34 51.49 -31.66 -2.65
N ARG A 35 52.51 -32.49 -2.34
CA ARG A 35 52.41 -33.69 -1.48
C ARG A 35 52.67 -33.42 0.00
N SER A 36 52.93 -32.18 0.43
CA SER A 36 53.10 -31.89 1.85
C SER A 36 51.78 -32.05 2.60
N TRP A 37 51.70 -33.02 3.52
CA TRP A 37 50.49 -33.30 4.32
C TRP A 37 49.92 -32.06 5.02
N ARG A 38 50.77 -31.07 5.35
CA ARG A 38 50.37 -29.78 5.93
C ARG A 38 49.47 -28.96 5.01
N LEU A 39 49.71 -28.97 3.68
CA LEU A 39 48.87 -28.28 2.70
C LEU A 39 47.49 -28.95 2.61
N ILE A 40 47.44 -30.29 2.65
CA ILE A 40 46.17 -31.04 2.64
C ILE A 40 45.35 -30.68 3.88
N VAL A 41 45.98 -30.69 5.06
CA VAL A 41 45.31 -30.30 6.31
C VAL A 41 44.77 -28.88 6.24
N PHE A 42 45.56 -27.92 5.74
CA PHE A 42 45.12 -26.53 5.61
C PHE A 42 43.98 -26.36 4.60
N ALA A 43 44.03 -27.06 3.47
CA ALA A 43 42.95 -27.07 2.49
C ALA A 43 41.65 -27.65 3.04
N VAL A 44 41.74 -28.73 3.84
CA VAL A 44 40.58 -29.31 4.52
C VAL A 44 39.98 -28.33 5.52
N ILE A 45 40.82 -27.65 6.33
CA ILE A 45 40.33 -26.64 7.29
C ILE A 45 39.62 -25.50 6.57
N ILE A 46 40.18 -24.98 5.48
CA ILE A 46 39.52 -23.94 4.67
C ILE A 46 38.20 -24.45 4.09
N GLY A 47 38.18 -25.67 3.54
CA GLY A 47 36.98 -26.28 2.99
C GLY A 47 35.87 -26.43 4.03
N VAL A 48 36.21 -26.84 5.26
CA VAL A 48 35.26 -26.93 6.37
C VAL A 48 34.75 -25.55 6.76
N LEU A 49 35.62 -24.54 6.86
CA LEU A 49 35.24 -23.18 7.24
C LEU A 49 34.32 -22.53 6.18
N VAL A 50 34.64 -22.70 4.90
CA VAL A 50 33.78 -22.27 3.78
C VAL A 50 32.45 -23.03 3.76
N GLY A 51 32.47 -24.34 4.04
CA GLY A 51 31.27 -25.17 4.14
C GLY A 51 30.32 -24.71 5.25
N ILE A 52 30.86 -24.40 6.43
CA ILE A 52 30.10 -23.85 7.57
C ILE A 52 29.53 -22.47 7.21
N ALA A 53 30.34 -21.58 6.63
CA ALA A 53 29.88 -20.26 6.21
C ALA A 53 28.75 -20.34 5.16
N ALA A 54 28.85 -21.25 4.19
CA ALA A 54 27.83 -21.47 3.17
C ALA A 54 26.52 -22.03 3.76
N MET A 55 26.60 -22.95 4.72
CA MET A 55 25.42 -23.46 5.44
C MET A 55 24.73 -22.36 6.26
N GLN A 56 25.51 -21.52 6.94
CA GLN A 56 24.97 -20.46 7.79
C GLN A 56 24.29 -19.35 6.98
N LEU A 57 24.85 -19.01 5.82
CA LEU A 57 24.24 -18.05 4.89
C LEU A 57 22.89 -18.57 4.37
N ARG A 58 22.82 -19.83 3.92
CA ARG A 58 21.58 -20.45 3.41
C ARG A 58 20.51 -20.66 4.48
N GLY A 59 20.92 -21.01 5.70
CA GLY A 59 20.00 -21.15 6.84
C GLY A 59 19.35 -19.82 7.24
N SER A 60 20.10 -18.72 7.16
CA SER A 60 19.59 -17.38 7.49
C SER A 60 18.55 -16.86 6.49
N GLU A 61 18.72 -17.16 5.19
CA GLU A 61 17.74 -16.84 4.14
C GLU A 61 16.44 -17.62 4.34
N THR A 62 16.54 -18.92 4.63
CA THR A 62 15.39 -19.79 4.85
C THR A 62 14.56 -19.35 6.07
N ASN A 63 15.23 -18.96 7.17
CA ASN A 63 14.54 -18.48 8.36
C ASN A 63 13.90 -17.10 8.13
N ARG A 64 14.55 -16.19 7.41
CA ARG A 64 13.96 -14.88 7.04
C ARG A 64 12.72 -15.05 6.16
N GLN A 65 12.76 -15.95 5.18
CA GLN A 65 11.61 -16.23 4.32
C GLN A 65 10.44 -16.83 5.11
N LYS A 66 10.71 -17.78 6.03
CA LYS A 66 9.67 -18.36 6.90
C LYS A 66 9.05 -17.33 7.85
N THR A 67 9.87 -16.46 8.45
CA THR A 67 9.37 -15.37 9.32
C THR A 67 8.56 -14.36 8.52
N LYS A 68 9.00 -13.96 7.32
CA LYS A 68 8.22 -13.08 6.44
C LYS A 68 6.89 -13.73 6.06
N ALA A 69 6.89 -15.00 5.66
CA ALA A 69 5.68 -15.74 5.30
C ALA A 69 4.68 -15.82 6.47
N SER A 70 5.13 -16.10 7.69
CA SER A 70 4.23 -16.15 8.85
C SER A 70 3.69 -14.78 9.26
N LEU A 71 4.47 -13.70 9.05
CA LEU A 71 3.99 -12.34 9.23
C LEU A 71 2.91 -11.97 8.21
N ILE A 72 3.13 -12.30 6.92
CA ILE A 72 2.14 -12.08 5.86
C ILE A 72 0.86 -12.84 6.18
N GLU A 73 0.95 -14.14 6.50
CA GLU A 73 -0.20 -14.96 6.88
C GLU A 73 -0.96 -14.37 8.08
N ARG A 74 -0.24 -13.87 9.09
CA ARG A 74 -0.87 -13.21 10.25
C ARG A 74 -1.57 -11.91 9.85
N ILE A 75 -0.94 -11.09 9.00
CA ILE A 75 -1.55 -9.85 8.50
C ILE A 75 -2.81 -10.15 7.71
N GLU A 76 -2.77 -11.12 6.80
CA GLU A 76 -3.93 -11.54 6.01
C GLU A 76 -5.07 -12.08 6.89
N LYS A 77 -4.74 -12.86 7.93
CA LYS A 77 -5.71 -13.36 8.89
C LYS A 77 -6.36 -12.23 9.70
N GLU A 78 -5.57 -11.29 10.21
CA GLU A 78 -6.09 -10.14 10.95
C GLU A 78 -6.92 -9.23 10.05
N GLN A 79 -6.52 -9.03 8.79
CA GLN A 79 -7.32 -8.32 7.78
C GLN A 79 -8.68 -9.01 7.57
N ALA A 80 -8.70 -10.33 7.40
CA ALA A 80 -9.95 -11.07 7.24
C ALA A 80 -10.88 -10.94 8.47
N VAL A 81 -10.33 -10.90 9.69
CA VAL A 81 -11.12 -10.66 10.91
C VAL A 81 -11.71 -9.24 10.91
N VAL A 82 -10.92 -8.24 10.53
CA VAL A 82 -11.39 -6.84 10.42
C VAL A 82 -12.50 -6.74 9.38
N ASP A 83 -12.32 -7.35 8.20
CA ASP A 83 -13.31 -7.35 7.13
C ASP A 83 -14.61 -8.03 7.57
N SER A 84 -14.51 -9.17 8.26
CA SER A 84 -15.66 -9.87 8.85
C SER A 84 -16.41 -8.98 9.85
N ARG A 85 -15.71 -8.30 10.77
CA ARG A 85 -16.32 -7.43 11.76
C ARG A 85 -16.96 -6.20 11.14
N VAL A 86 -16.37 -5.65 10.08
CA VAL A 86 -16.96 -4.54 9.30
C VAL A 86 -18.24 -5.01 8.61
N GLY A 87 -18.23 -6.20 8.02
CA GLY A 87 -19.43 -6.80 7.43
C GLY A 87 -20.55 -6.99 8.45
N GLU A 88 -20.22 -7.54 9.62
CA GLU A 88 -21.16 -7.72 10.74
C GLU A 88 -21.71 -6.38 11.26
N ALA A 89 -20.83 -5.37 11.45
CA ALA A 89 -21.26 -4.03 11.85
C ALA A 89 -22.17 -3.39 10.80
N GLY A 90 -21.89 -3.60 9.51
CA GLY A 90 -22.76 -3.15 8.42
C GLY A 90 -24.14 -3.83 8.43
N ALA A 91 -24.17 -5.13 8.71
CA ALA A 91 -25.41 -5.91 8.81
C ALA A 91 -26.26 -5.44 10.00
N LEU A 92 -25.66 -5.32 11.19
CA LEU A 92 -26.31 -4.82 12.40
C LEU A 92 -26.84 -3.40 12.22
N ARG A 93 -26.08 -2.52 11.54
CA ARG A 93 -26.56 -1.17 11.21
C ARG A 93 -27.74 -1.18 10.25
N SER A 94 -27.73 -2.07 9.25
CA SER A 94 -28.86 -2.21 8.32
C SER A 94 -30.11 -2.70 9.05
N GLU A 95 -29.94 -3.59 10.03
CA GLU A 95 -31.02 -4.05 10.90
C GLU A 95 -31.57 -2.91 11.77
N ILE A 96 -30.70 -2.16 12.46
CA ILE A 96 -31.09 -0.98 13.25
C ILE A 96 -31.85 0.03 12.37
N ALA A 97 -31.34 0.35 11.18
CA ALA A 97 -31.98 1.27 10.26
C ALA A 97 -33.38 0.78 9.82
N ALA A 98 -33.57 -0.53 9.67
CA ALA A 98 -34.87 -1.10 9.33
C ALA A 98 -35.87 -1.01 10.51
N LEU A 99 -35.42 -1.28 11.74
CA LEU A 99 -36.24 -1.14 12.95
C LEU A 99 -36.61 0.33 13.22
N ASP A 100 -35.65 1.24 13.07
CA ASP A 100 -35.88 2.68 13.23
C ASP A 100 -36.87 3.19 12.19
N ALA A 101 -36.74 2.78 10.92
CA ALA A 101 -37.67 3.17 9.87
C ALA A 101 -39.11 2.68 10.14
N GLU A 102 -39.28 1.47 10.68
CA GLU A 102 -40.59 0.95 11.05
C GLU A 102 -41.20 1.75 12.22
N THR A 103 -40.40 1.99 13.26
CA THR A 103 -40.85 2.73 14.45
C THR A 103 -41.20 4.18 14.10
N LEU A 104 -40.36 4.84 13.30
CA LEU A 104 -40.57 6.24 12.91
C LEU A 104 -41.80 6.41 12.04
N ARG A 105 -42.09 5.48 11.12
CA ARG A 105 -43.33 5.53 10.31
C ARG A 105 -44.60 5.46 11.16
N GLN A 106 -44.56 4.79 12.30
CA GLN A 106 -45.69 4.72 13.24
C GLN A 106 -45.85 6.01 14.06
N VAL A 107 -44.78 6.76 14.27
CA VAL A 107 -44.77 8.00 15.07
C VAL A 107 -45.06 9.23 14.20
N SER A 108 -44.34 9.38 13.07
CA SER A 108 -44.48 10.50 12.13
C SER A 108 -43.86 10.15 10.77
N GLY A 109 -44.68 10.20 9.72
CA GLY A 109 -44.22 9.98 8.34
C GLY A 109 -43.18 11.00 7.88
N ASP A 110 -43.30 12.26 8.33
CA ASP A 110 -42.37 13.34 7.95
C ASP A 110 -40.98 13.11 8.54
N LEU A 111 -40.91 12.69 9.81
CA LEU A 111 -39.64 12.38 10.48
C LEU A 111 -38.96 11.16 9.84
N ALA A 112 -39.74 10.15 9.46
CA ALA A 112 -39.22 8.98 8.75
C ALA A 112 -38.60 9.37 7.39
N ALA A 113 -39.25 10.26 6.64
CA ALA A 113 -38.73 10.75 5.37
C ALA A 113 -37.44 11.58 5.54
N ASP A 114 -37.35 12.38 6.61
CA ASP A 114 -36.14 13.14 6.93
C ASP A 114 -34.96 12.23 7.29
N VAL A 115 -35.19 11.20 8.11
CA VAL A 115 -34.16 10.22 8.47
C VAL A 115 -33.66 9.44 7.25
N GLU A 116 -34.56 9.03 6.35
CA GLU A 116 -34.19 8.36 5.11
C GLU A 116 -33.30 9.24 4.23
N ARG A 117 -33.71 10.50 4.01
CA ARG A 117 -32.94 11.47 3.23
C ARG A 117 -31.57 11.75 3.85
N LEU A 118 -31.51 11.98 5.17
CA LEU A 118 -30.26 12.24 5.87
C LEU A 118 -29.34 11.02 5.86
N SER A 119 -29.89 9.82 5.96
CA SER A 119 -29.12 8.56 5.89
C SER A 119 -28.46 8.38 4.53
N LEU A 120 -29.12 8.78 3.43
CA LEU A 120 -28.53 8.76 2.10
C LEU A 120 -27.36 9.75 1.99
N VAL A 121 -27.56 10.99 2.45
CA VAL A 121 -26.54 12.06 2.40
C VAL A 121 -25.34 11.74 3.30
N ALA A 122 -25.59 11.19 4.48
CA ALA A 122 -24.54 10.78 5.41
C ALA A 122 -23.79 9.52 4.94
N GLY A 123 -24.29 8.81 3.92
CA GLY A 123 -23.76 7.53 3.48
C GLY A 123 -24.00 6.40 4.49
N ALA A 124 -25.03 6.53 5.33
CA ALA A 124 -25.34 5.59 6.39
C ALA A 124 -25.95 4.27 5.89
N VAL A 125 -26.52 4.30 4.69
CA VAL A 125 -27.15 3.15 4.03
C VAL A 125 -26.45 2.85 2.70
N PRO A 126 -26.44 1.56 2.27
CA PRO A 126 -25.98 1.20 0.94
C PRO A 126 -26.90 1.81 -0.12
N VAL A 127 -26.32 2.15 -1.28
CA VAL A 127 -27.06 2.74 -2.40
C VAL A 127 -26.77 1.96 -3.68
N GLN A 128 -27.76 1.92 -4.58
CA GLN A 128 -27.68 1.21 -5.85
C GLN A 128 -28.16 2.10 -6.98
N GLY A 129 -27.49 2.04 -8.12
CA GLY A 129 -27.88 2.82 -9.30
C GLY A 129 -26.96 2.58 -10.49
N PRO A 130 -27.21 3.25 -11.62
CA PRO A 130 -26.28 3.29 -12.74
C PRO A 130 -24.92 3.80 -12.27
N GLY A 131 -23.86 3.14 -12.72
CA GLY A 131 -22.52 3.38 -12.23
C GLY A 131 -21.50 3.64 -13.31
N PHE A 132 -20.47 4.39 -12.96
CA PHE A 132 -19.26 4.60 -13.72
C PHE A 132 -18.08 4.15 -12.85
N VAL A 133 -17.31 3.18 -13.37
CA VAL A 133 -16.19 2.57 -12.66
C VAL A 133 -14.90 3.01 -13.34
N VAL A 134 -13.99 3.60 -12.57
CA VAL A 134 -12.64 3.98 -12.99
C VAL A 134 -11.67 3.09 -12.24
N THR A 135 -11.01 2.19 -12.95
CA THR A 135 -9.97 1.31 -12.41
C THR A 135 -8.62 1.89 -12.78
N VAL A 136 -7.74 2.07 -11.79
CA VAL A 136 -6.38 2.60 -11.96
C VAL A 136 -5.40 1.64 -11.30
N ASP A 137 -4.34 1.29 -12.01
CA ASP A 137 -3.30 0.38 -11.56
C ASP A 137 -1.94 0.88 -12.04
N ASP A 138 -0.90 0.48 -11.33
CA ASP A 138 0.44 1.00 -11.55
C ASP A 138 0.97 0.58 -12.93
N ALA A 139 1.92 1.37 -13.42
CA ALA A 139 2.61 1.12 -14.66
C ALA A 139 3.32 -0.25 -14.60
N PRO A 140 3.36 -1.02 -15.70
CA PRO A 140 4.09 -2.29 -15.74
C PRO A 140 5.58 -2.15 -15.39
N SER A 141 6.14 -0.96 -15.61
CA SER A 141 7.54 -0.60 -15.32
C SER A 141 7.80 -0.25 -13.84
N ALA A 142 6.76 0.00 -13.04
CA ALA A 142 6.87 0.31 -11.61
C ALA A 142 7.17 -0.96 -10.77
N GLY A 143 8.11 -1.78 -11.26
CA GLY A 143 8.36 -3.15 -10.80
C GLY A 143 8.72 -3.25 -9.32
N GLY A 144 7.75 -3.73 -8.53
CA GLY A 144 7.92 -4.23 -7.17
C GLY A 144 6.61 -4.82 -6.64
N ASP A 145 6.57 -6.15 -6.48
CA ASP A 145 5.57 -6.80 -5.65
C ASP A 145 5.76 -6.32 -4.21
N GLY A 146 4.94 -5.33 -3.80
CA GLY A 146 5.00 -4.71 -2.48
C GLY A 146 5.65 -3.33 -2.52
N SER A 147 4.84 -2.30 -2.76
CA SER A 147 4.59 -1.15 -1.88
C SER A 147 5.73 -0.47 -1.08
N ASN A 148 7.01 -0.74 -1.35
CA ASN A 148 8.13 -0.11 -0.67
C ASN A 148 8.51 1.23 -1.31
N ALA A 149 7.60 2.20 -1.29
CA ALA A 149 7.94 3.60 -1.51
C ALA A 149 8.10 4.30 -0.14
N LEU A 150 9.35 4.43 0.31
CA LEU A 150 9.70 5.28 1.45
C LEU A 150 9.61 6.76 1.00
N PRO A 151 8.72 7.61 1.55
CA PRO A 151 8.57 8.99 1.06
C PRO A 151 9.65 9.95 1.58
N ARG A 152 10.76 9.46 2.15
CA ARG A 152 11.72 10.32 2.86
C ARG A 152 12.94 10.71 2.05
N GLU A 153 13.04 10.25 0.82
CA GLU A 153 14.00 10.78 -0.14
C GLU A 153 13.17 11.37 -1.27
N GLU A 154 13.35 12.67 -1.51
CA GLU A 154 12.93 13.36 -2.73
C GLU A 154 13.77 12.83 -3.91
N THR A 155 13.75 11.52 -4.15
CA THR A 155 14.26 10.91 -5.37
C THR A 155 13.13 10.90 -6.36
N GLU A 156 13.34 11.60 -7.47
CA GLU A 156 12.39 11.93 -8.55
C GLU A 156 11.79 10.73 -9.32
N ASP A 157 11.89 9.50 -8.79
CA ASP A 157 11.53 8.25 -9.47
C ASP A 157 10.29 7.57 -8.84
N THR A 158 9.21 8.31 -8.56
CA THR A 158 7.86 7.69 -8.39
C THR A 158 7.19 7.45 -9.75
N ASP A 159 7.98 7.19 -10.78
CA ASP A 159 7.52 7.11 -12.16
C ASP A 159 6.66 5.84 -12.35
N GLY A 160 5.35 6.04 -12.38
CA GLY A 160 4.38 4.99 -12.68
C GLY A 160 3.72 4.29 -11.48
N GLU A 161 3.89 4.80 -10.26
CA GLU A 161 3.06 4.38 -9.11
C GLU A 161 1.83 5.29 -8.96
N VAL A 162 0.67 4.70 -8.64
CA VAL A 162 -0.52 5.50 -8.30
C VAL A 162 -0.37 6.06 -6.89
N LEU A 163 -0.50 7.38 -6.77
CA LEU A 163 -0.41 8.11 -5.51
C LEU A 163 -1.77 8.36 -4.87
N ASP A 164 -1.79 8.67 -3.57
CA ASP A 164 -3.01 9.07 -2.86
C ASP A 164 -3.63 10.35 -3.45
N ARG A 165 -2.79 11.30 -3.87
CA ARG A 165 -3.21 12.51 -4.59
C ARG A 165 -3.95 12.19 -5.89
N ASP A 166 -3.54 11.15 -6.62
CA ASP A 166 -4.21 10.77 -7.87
C ASP A 166 -5.65 10.35 -7.60
N LEU A 167 -5.84 9.48 -6.59
CA LEU A 167 -7.17 9.05 -6.18
C LEU A 167 -8.02 10.20 -5.66
N GLN A 168 -7.44 11.16 -4.95
CA GLN A 168 -8.13 12.39 -4.53
C GLN A 168 -8.61 13.22 -5.72
N ILE A 169 -7.74 13.47 -6.71
CA ILE A 169 -8.08 14.24 -7.91
C ILE A 169 -9.19 13.53 -8.68
N LEU A 170 -9.03 12.24 -8.97
CA LEU A 170 -10.03 11.47 -9.72
C LEU A 170 -11.39 11.43 -9.00
N THR A 171 -11.39 11.25 -7.68
CA THR A 171 -12.61 11.26 -6.87
C THR A 171 -13.29 12.63 -6.90
N ASN A 172 -12.53 13.71 -6.70
CA ASN A 172 -13.06 15.07 -6.73
C ASN A 172 -13.61 15.44 -8.11
N SER A 173 -12.95 15.00 -9.18
CA SER A 173 -13.45 15.17 -10.55
C SER A 173 -14.73 14.38 -10.82
N LEU A 174 -14.92 13.21 -10.19
CA LEU A 174 -16.19 12.48 -10.27
C LEU A 174 -17.32 13.21 -9.54
N TRP A 175 -17.04 13.80 -8.37
CA TRP A 175 -17.99 14.68 -7.69
C TRP A 175 -18.35 15.89 -8.57
N GLU A 176 -17.35 16.55 -9.17
CA GLU A 176 -17.54 17.67 -10.11
C GLU A 176 -18.39 17.26 -11.33
N ALA A 177 -18.17 16.05 -11.85
CA ALA A 177 -18.91 15.47 -12.95
C ALA A 177 -20.38 15.12 -12.60
N GLY A 178 -20.75 15.15 -11.32
CA GLY A 178 -22.11 14.92 -10.83
C GLY A 178 -22.36 13.52 -10.30
N ALA A 179 -21.33 12.86 -9.75
CA ALA A 179 -21.54 11.64 -8.98
C ALA A 179 -22.37 11.93 -7.72
N GLU A 180 -23.26 11.02 -7.36
CA GLU A 180 -24.14 11.10 -6.19
C GLU A 180 -23.59 10.29 -5.01
N ALA A 181 -22.86 9.22 -5.31
CA ALA A 181 -22.15 8.42 -4.33
C ALA A 181 -20.86 7.86 -4.95
N ILE A 182 -19.78 7.79 -4.17
CA ILE A 182 -18.49 7.26 -4.60
C ILE A 182 -17.95 6.28 -3.56
N SER A 183 -17.31 5.21 -4.02
CA SER A 183 -16.42 4.38 -3.20
C SER A 183 -15.10 4.11 -3.90
N VAL A 184 -14.04 3.91 -3.12
CA VAL A 184 -12.74 3.43 -3.59
C VAL A 184 -12.50 2.06 -2.97
N ASN A 185 -12.31 1.03 -3.80
CA ASN A 185 -12.17 -0.37 -3.37
C ASN A 185 -13.30 -0.82 -2.42
N GLY A 186 -14.53 -0.37 -2.68
CA GLY A 186 -15.68 -0.66 -1.85
C GLY A 186 -15.75 0.13 -0.53
N GLN A 187 -14.85 1.07 -0.25
CA GLN A 187 -14.96 1.98 0.89
C GLN A 187 -15.76 3.22 0.48
N ARG A 188 -16.96 3.40 1.04
CA ARG A 188 -17.84 4.55 0.79
C ARG A 188 -17.16 5.84 1.23
N LEU A 189 -17.08 6.80 0.32
CA LEU A 189 -16.62 8.14 0.65
C LEU A 189 -17.79 8.97 1.19
N THR A 190 -17.54 9.61 2.32
CA THR A 190 -18.43 10.59 2.96
C THR A 190 -17.71 11.94 3.01
N THR A 191 -18.39 12.98 3.50
CA THR A 191 -17.82 14.32 3.67
C THR A 191 -16.60 14.38 4.58
N THR A 192 -16.43 13.38 5.45
CA THR A 192 -15.30 13.29 6.40
C THR A 192 -14.30 12.20 6.03
N ALA A 193 -14.56 11.43 4.97
CA ALA A 193 -13.63 10.39 4.52
C ALA A 193 -12.33 11.03 4.04
N SER A 194 -11.21 10.40 4.39
CA SER A 194 -9.89 10.84 3.96
C SER A 194 -9.27 9.80 3.02
N ILE A 195 -8.55 10.28 2.01
CA ILE A 195 -7.67 9.47 1.17
C ILE A 195 -6.26 9.95 1.45
N ARG A 196 -5.39 9.10 1.97
CA ARG A 196 -4.02 9.49 2.37
C ARG A 196 -3.05 8.34 2.25
N PHE A 197 -1.80 8.64 1.94
CA PHE A 197 -0.71 7.67 2.07
C PHE A 197 -0.28 7.51 3.54
N ALA A 198 -0.04 6.28 4.00
CA ALA A 198 0.69 6.06 5.25
C ALA A 198 1.68 4.89 5.12
N GLY A 199 2.96 5.25 5.10
CA GLY A 199 4.10 4.34 5.16
C GLY A 199 4.28 3.52 3.89
N GLU A 200 3.34 2.62 3.63
CA GLU A 200 3.42 1.61 2.58
C GLU A 200 2.10 1.52 1.76
N ALA A 201 0.99 2.09 2.24
CA ALA A 201 -0.29 1.94 1.55
C ALA A 201 -1.05 3.26 1.46
N ILE A 202 -1.88 3.36 0.42
CA ILE A 202 -2.95 4.36 0.38
C ILE A 202 -4.08 3.86 1.26
N LEU A 203 -4.59 4.74 2.13
CA LEU A 203 -5.70 4.47 3.03
C LEU A 203 -6.90 5.29 2.62
N VAL A 204 -8.08 4.67 2.70
CA VAL A 204 -9.36 5.35 2.64
C VAL A 204 -10.08 5.13 3.96
N ASP A 205 -10.38 6.21 4.67
CA ASP A 205 -10.98 6.17 6.02
C ASP A 205 -10.25 5.18 6.96
N PHE A 206 -8.92 5.31 7.01
CA PHE A 206 -8.03 4.45 7.80
C PHE A 206 -8.01 2.95 7.39
N ARG A 207 -8.54 2.60 6.22
CA ARG A 207 -8.43 1.25 5.64
C ARG A 207 -7.39 1.23 4.52
N PRO A 208 -6.32 0.42 4.63
CA PRO A 208 -5.35 0.28 3.55
C PRO A 208 -6.01 -0.36 2.33
N LEU A 209 -5.73 0.18 1.15
CA LEU A 209 -6.22 -0.32 -0.12
C LEU A 209 -5.19 -1.22 -0.79
N LYS A 210 -5.68 -2.11 -1.65
CA LYS A 210 -4.84 -2.98 -2.50
C LYS A 210 -5.04 -2.58 -3.96
N ARG A 211 -3.94 -2.57 -4.72
CA ARG A 211 -3.99 -2.45 -6.18
C ARG A 211 -4.72 -3.66 -6.80
N PRO A 212 -5.44 -3.50 -7.92
CA PRO A 212 -5.75 -2.24 -8.60
C PRO A 212 -6.77 -1.39 -7.80
N TYR A 213 -6.68 -0.07 -7.92
CA TYR A 213 -7.59 0.87 -7.26
C TYR A 213 -8.86 1.05 -8.10
N VAL A 214 -10.02 0.68 -7.55
CA VAL A 214 -11.31 0.71 -8.23
C VAL A 214 -12.19 1.80 -7.62
N ILE A 215 -12.37 2.89 -8.36
CA ILE A 215 -13.26 4.00 -8.00
C ILE A 215 -14.62 3.73 -8.65
N THR A 216 -15.64 3.46 -7.84
CA THR A 216 -17.01 3.26 -8.30
C THR A 216 -17.83 4.49 -7.95
N ALA A 217 -18.44 5.12 -8.94
CA ALA A 217 -19.34 6.26 -8.79
C ALA A 217 -20.75 5.91 -9.28
N ILE A 218 -21.77 6.29 -8.54
CA ILE A 218 -23.17 6.28 -8.99
C ILE A 218 -23.53 7.68 -9.50
N GLY A 219 -24.25 7.76 -10.61
CA GLY A 219 -24.80 9.01 -11.12
C GLY A 219 -25.49 8.81 -12.47
N ASN A 220 -25.88 9.91 -13.12
CA ASN A 220 -26.61 9.85 -14.39
C ASN A 220 -25.74 9.23 -15.50
N PRO A 221 -26.12 8.06 -16.07
CA PRO A 221 -25.28 7.35 -17.02
C PRO A 221 -25.15 8.06 -18.38
N GLY A 222 -26.09 8.96 -18.70
CA GLY A 222 -26.07 9.74 -19.94
C GLY A 222 -25.12 10.96 -19.89
N THR A 223 -24.77 11.43 -18.70
CA THR A 223 -23.95 12.65 -18.54
C THR A 223 -22.66 12.42 -17.77
N LEU A 224 -22.66 11.59 -16.72
CA LEU A 224 -21.51 11.41 -15.84
C LEU A 224 -20.22 10.99 -16.58
N PRO A 225 -20.22 9.96 -17.46
CA PRO A 225 -19.00 9.55 -18.16
C PRO A 225 -18.45 10.66 -19.08
N ALA A 226 -19.34 11.37 -19.78
CA ALA A 226 -18.94 12.45 -20.69
C ALA A 226 -18.41 13.67 -19.93
N ARG A 227 -19.05 14.06 -18.81
CA ARG A 227 -18.59 15.18 -17.97
C ARG A 227 -17.25 14.86 -17.31
N PHE A 228 -17.04 13.62 -16.86
CA PHE A 228 -15.75 13.18 -16.34
C PHE A 228 -14.67 13.22 -17.43
N ALA A 229 -14.93 12.62 -18.60
CA ALA A 229 -13.97 12.54 -19.70
C ALA A 229 -13.56 13.92 -20.25
N ASN A 230 -14.50 14.86 -20.34
CA ASN A 230 -14.24 16.22 -20.82
C ASN A 230 -13.77 17.20 -19.72
N GLY A 231 -13.78 16.77 -18.47
CA GLY A 231 -13.43 17.59 -17.31
C GLY A 231 -11.98 17.44 -16.85
N SER A 232 -11.75 17.89 -15.61
CA SER A 232 -10.46 17.77 -14.91
C SER A 232 -10.00 16.30 -14.79
N GLY A 233 -10.94 15.40 -14.51
CA GLY A 233 -10.67 13.97 -14.27
C GLY A 233 -10.19 13.22 -15.52
N GLY A 234 -10.86 13.42 -16.66
CA GLY A 234 -10.46 12.80 -17.92
C GLY A 234 -9.10 13.30 -18.41
N THR A 235 -8.85 14.61 -18.27
CA THR A 235 -7.56 15.22 -18.59
C THR A 235 -6.46 14.63 -17.71
N TYR A 236 -6.67 14.60 -16.39
CA TYR A 236 -5.70 14.04 -15.45
C TYR A 236 -5.43 12.55 -15.70
N LEU A 237 -6.49 11.76 -15.90
CA LEU A 237 -6.36 10.33 -16.19
C LEU A 237 -5.59 10.08 -17.50
N SER A 238 -5.76 10.95 -18.51
CA SER A 238 -4.99 10.87 -19.75
C SER A 238 -3.50 11.13 -19.51
N THR A 239 -3.16 12.11 -18.67
CA THR A 239 -1.78 12.41 -18.27
C THR A 239 -1.15 11.26 -17.50
N LEU A 240 -1.86 10.66 -16.53
CA LEU A 240 -1.40 9.46 -15.82
C LEU A 240 -1.03 8.34 -16.79
N LYS A 241 -1.88 8.09 -17.80
CA LYS A 241 -1.61 7.07 -18.82
C LYS A 241 -0.44 7.42 -19.73
N SER A 242 -0.37 8.66 -20.24
CA SER A 242 0.61 9.03 -21.26
C SER A 242 2.00 9.35 -20.71
N SER A 243 2.05 10.00 -19.54
CA SER A 243 3.29 10.51 -18.96
C SER A 243 3.90 9.52 -17.97
N PHE A 244 3.07 8.79 -17.23
CA PHE A 244 3.53 7.88 -16.17
C PHE A 244 3.28 6.40 -16.49
N GLY A 245 2.63 6.08 -17.63
CA GLY A 245 2.38 4.69 -18.03
C GLY A 245 1.35 3.95 -17.16
N ILE A 246 0.61 4.68 -16.32
CA ILE A 246 -0.41 4.14 -15.42
C ILE A 246 -1.50 3.43 -16.24
N ARG A 247 -1.89 2.23 -15.79
CA ARG A 247 -2.96 1.47 -16.44
C ARG A 247 -4.28 1.95 -15.90
N ALA A 248 -5.09 2.54 -16.78
CA ALA A 248 -6.45 2.95 -16.40
C ALA A 248 -7.50 2.49 -17.40
N GLU A 249 -8.59 1.96 -16.84
CA GLU A 249 -9.79 1.50 -17.52
C GLU A 249 -11.01 2.22 -16.95
N THR A 250 -11.94 2.59 -17.82
CA THR A 250 -13.20 3.23 -17.43
C THR A 250 -14.36 2.46 -18.00
N VAL A 251 -15.35 2.13 -17.17
CA VAL A 251 -16.44 1.26 -17.57
C VAL A 251 -17.77 1.74 -17.03
N VAL A 252 -18.77 1.84 -17.91
CA VAL A 252 -20.16 2.13 -17.52
C VAL A 252 -20.86 0.82 -17.16
N ARG A 253 -21.60 0.83 -16.07
CA ARG A 253 -22.40 -0.30 -15.58
C ARG A 253 -23.84 0.14 -15.37
N ALA A 254 -24.79 -0.67 -15.82
CA ALA A 254 -26.21 -0.38 -15.65
C ALA A 254 -26.65 -0.37 -14.18
N ARG A 255 -25.94 -1.14 -13.34
CA ARG A 255 -26.17 -1.20 -11.90
C ARG A 255 -24.85 -1.46 -11.18
N VAL A 256 -24.57 -0.66 -10.17
CA VAL A 256 -23.52 -0.87 -9.17
C VAL A 256 -24.13 -0.69 -7.79
N THR A 257 -23.52 -1.34 -6.79
CA THR A 257 -23.87 -1.14 -5.38
C THR A 257 -22.68 -0.50 -4.70
N ILE A 258 -22.94 0.61 -4.00
CA ILE A 258 -21.96 1.24 -3.12
C ILE A 258 -22.42 0.97 -1.68
N PRO A 259 -21.57 0.39 -0.81
CA PRO A 259 -21.96 0.06 0.56
C PRO A 259 -22.19 1.32 1.40
N ALA A 260 -22.70 1.10 2.62
CA ALA A 260 -22.71 2.12 3.66
C ALA A 260 -21.29 2.46 4.12
N ALA A 261 -21.12 3.63 4.73
CA ALA A 261 -19.87 4.04 5.35
C ALA A 261 -19.48 3.10 6.50
N ALA A 262 -18.20 2.69 6.51
CA ALA A 262 -17.67 1.81 7.55
C ALA A 262 -17.67 2.50 8.93
N THR A 263 -17.42 3.82 8.96
CA THR A 263 -17.52 4.62 10.17
C THR A 263 -18.52 5.76 10.00
N LEU A 264 -19.44 5.88 10.97
CA LEU A 264 -20.33 7.03 11.13
C LEU A 264 -20.14 7.50 12.56
N GLY A 265 -19.70 8.74 12.72
CA GLY A 265 -19.56 9.37 14.02
C GLY A 265 -20.49 10.55 14.10
N THR A 266 -21.32 10.61 15.14
CA THR A 266 -22.06 11.83 15.47
C THR A 266 -21.09 12.79 16.13
N ARG A 267 -21.02 14.03 15.61
CA ARG A 267 -20.31 15.12 16.26
C ARG A 267 -21.32 16.17 16.65
N GLU A 268 -21.30 16.56 17.91
CA GLU A 268 -22.13 17.65 18.40
C GLU A 268 -21.30 18.94 18.41
N ALA A 269 -21.88 20.00 17.88
CA ALA A 269 -21.33 21.34 18.02
C ALA A 269 -22.12 22.07 19.10
N VAL A 270 -21.41 22.63 20.10
CA VAL A 270 -22.01 23.52 21.09
C VAL A 270 -21.73 24.96 20.67
N PRO A 271 -22.74 25.85 20.66
CA PRO A 271 -22.53 27.27 20.36
C PRO A 271 -21.50 27.90 21.30
N ALA A 272 -20.60 28.71 20.75
CA ALA A 272 -19.48 29.31 21.49
C ALA A 272 -19.93 30.12 22.73
N ASP A 273 -21.11 30.73 22.68
CA ASP A 273 -21.63 31.58 23.75
C ASP A 273 -21.93 30.82 25.05
N ARG A 274 -22.16 29.50 25.00
CA ARG A 274 -22.41 28.69 26.22
C ARG A 274 -21.14 28.27 26.97
N VAL A 275 -19.97 28.38 26.35
CA VAL A 275 -18.71 27.98 27.01
C VAL A 275 -18.32 29.00 28.09
N ASN A 276 -18.64 30.28 27.88
CA ASN A 276 -18.30 31.35 28.82
C ASN A 276 -19.16 31.37 30.11
N ASP A 277 -20.37 30.81 30.10
CA ASP A 277 -21.23 30.75 31.30
C ASP A 277 -20.78 29.67 32.31
N SER A 278 -19.92 28.74 31.89
CA SER A 278 -19.43 27.64 32.75
C SER A 278 -18.08 27.93 33.43
N ALA A 279 -17.47 29.09 33.15
CA ALA A 279 -16.16 29.48 33.68
C ALA A 279 -16.23 30.73 34.56
N THR A 280 -17.13 30.74 35.55
CA THR A 280 -16.99 31.65 36.70
C THR A 280 -16.68 30.82 37.94
N PRO A 281 -15.41 30.74 38.40
CA PRO A 281 -15.16 30.26 39.74
C PRO A 281 -15.71 31.31 40.71
N THR A 282 -16.79 30.98 41.41
CA THR A 282 -17.24 31.72 42.58
C THR A 282 -16.10 31.74 43.59
N SER A 283 -15.34 32.84 43.66
CA SER A 283 -14.60 33.16 44.88
C SER A 283 -15.61 33.73 45.87
N GLU A 284 -16.28 32.84 46.61
CA GLU A 284 -16.87 33.23 47.89
C GLU A 284 -15.75 33.75 48.78
N GLY A 285 -15.87 35.02 49.17
CA GLY A 285 -14.97 35.63 50.12
C GLY A 285 -15.16 34.98 51.49
N ASP A 286 -14.05 34.61 52.11
CA ASP A 286 -14.03 34.39 53.54
C ASP A 286 -13.41 35.62 54.19
N SER A 287 -14.21 36.25 55.05
CA SER A 287 -13.82 37.37 55.88
C SER A 287 -13.81 36.90 57.33
N SER A 288 -12.63 36.89 57.94
CA SER A 288 -12.38 36.96 59.39
C SER A 288 -10.93 37.34 59.64
#